data_AF-A0A4P9THW9-F1
#
_entry.id   AF-A0A4P9THW9-F1
#
_cell.length_a   1.000
_cell.length_b   1.000
_cell.length_c   1.000
_cell.angle_alpha   90.00
_cell.angle_beta   90.00
_cell.angle_gamma   90.00
#
_symmetry.space_group_name_H-M   'P 1'
#
loop_
_entity.id
_entity.type
_entity.pdbx_description
1 polymer ?
#
loop_
_entity_poly.entity_id
_entity_poly.type
_entity_poly.pdbx_seq_one_letter_code
_entity_poly.pdbx_strand_id
1 'polypeptide(L)'
;MSDDQDDTERGIATADTTGSDTEFAPDPERVAFLREIADDVRGDTSESKQLANILYRTSDLYDEGEDTSPEEIVRNVKFILEVTERGGLGR
;
A
#
# COMPACT_ATOMS: atom_id res chain seq x y z
N MET A 1 -1.22 21.89 45.86
CA MET A 1 -1.20 22.42 44.48
C MET A 1 -0.32 21.46 43.72
N SER A 2 -0.98 20.51 43.07
CA SER A 2 -0.36 19.47 42.26
C SER A 2 -0.81 19.80 40.85
N ASP A 3 0.10 20.32 40.04
CA ASP A 3 -0.18 20.68 38.65
C ASP A 3 0.76 19.87 37.74
N ASP A 4 0.11 19.24 36.76
CA ASP A 4 0.60 18.84 35.44
C ASP A 4 1.73 17.82 35.32
N GLN A 5 1.33 16.55 35.33
CA GLN A 5 1.91 15.56 34.41
C GLN A 5 1.06 15.55 33.14
N ASP A 6 1.52 16.27 32.13
CA ASP A 6 0.99 16.21 30.75
C ASP A 6 1.61 14.97 30.07
N ASP A 7 1.07 13.80 30.42
CA ASP A 7 1.34 12.55 29.72
C ASP A 7 0.69 12.62 28.33
N THR A 8 1.47 13.09 27.35
CA THR A 8 1.14 13.03 25.93
C THR A 8 1.07 11.56 25.49
N GLU A 9 -0.09 10.93 25.67
CA GLU A 9 -0.46 9.71 24.96
C GLU A 9 -0.55 10.03 23.47
N ARG A 10 0.58 9.87 22.76
CA ARG A 10 0.56 9.72 21.30
C ARG A 10 -0.15 8.41 20.99
N GLY A 11 -1.46 8.49 20.84
CA GLY A 11 -2.30 7.42 20.31
C GLY A 11 -1.73 6.97 18.97
N ILE A 12 -1.05 5.82 18.98
CA ILE A 12 -0.84 5.04 17.78
C ILE A 12 -2.25 4.63 17.37
N ALA A 13 -2.80 5.32 16.37
CA ALA A 13 -4.04 4.94 15.73
C ALA A 13 -3.82 3.53 15.17
N THR A 14 -4.26 2.53 15.93
CA THR A 14 -4.29 1.15 15.50
C THR A 14 -5.23 1.11 14.31
N ALA A 15 -4.66 0.96 13.11
CA ALA A 15 -5.40 0.74 11.89
C ALA A 15 -6.33 -0.45 12.13
N ASP A 16 -7.63 -0.15 12.23
CA ASP A 16 -8.70 -1.10 12.45
C ASP A 16 -8.67 -2.12 11.31
N THR A 17 -8.05 -3.27 11.58
CA THR A 17 -7.93 -4.37 10.63
C THR A 17 -9.03 -5.37 10.94
N THR A 18 -10.28 -4.91 10.90
CA THR A 18 -11.45 -5.78 11.06
C THR A 18 -12.06 -6.01 9.69
N GLY A 19 -11.88 -7.23 9.17
CA GLY A 19 -12.43 -7.64 7.89
C GLY A 19 -13.95 -7.59 7.87
N SER A 20 -14.50 -6.78 6.97
CA SER A 20 -15.86 -6.86 6.45
C SER A 20 -15.79 -6.49 4.98
N ASP A 21 -16.32 -7.33 4.08
CA ASP A 21 -16.48 -7.10 2.62
C ASP A 21 -15.95 -5.74 2.14
N THR A 22 -14.66 -5.71 1.83
CA THR A 22 -13.87 -4.47 1.72
C THR A 22 -14.16 -3.77 0.40
N GLU A 23 -15.31 -3.11 0.28
CA GLU A 23 -15.51 -2.09 -0.74
C GLU A 23 -14.62 -0.90 -0.34
N PHE A 24 -13.59 -0.64 -1.13
CA PHE A 24 -12.66 0.45 -0.90
C PHE A 24 -13.38 1.74 -1.28
N ALA A 25 -13.77 2.54 -0.27
CA ALA A 25 -14.35 3.84 -0.53
C ALA A 25 -13.35 4.73 -1.28
N PRO A 26 -13.79 5.48 -2.31
CA PRO A 26 -12.92 6.42 -3.00
C PRO A 26 -12.25 7.40 -2.03
N ASP A 27 -10.93 7.51 -2.12
CA ASP A 27 -10.09 8.30 -1.21
C ASP A 27 -8.93 8.93 -2.00
N PRO A 28 -9.15 10.11 -2.62
CA PRO A 28 -8.15 10.74 -3.48
C PRO A 28 -6.90 11.18 -2.70
N GLU A 29 -7.00 11.44 -1.40
CA GLU A 29 -5.84 11.75 -0.55
C GLU A 29 -4.95 10.52 -0.39
N ARG A 30 -5.55 9.35 -0.14
CA ARG A 30 -4.82 8.09 -0.06
C ARG A 30 -4.24 7.66 -1.41
N VAL A 31 -4.95 7.90 -2.53
CA VAL A 31 -4.40 7.71 -3.88
C VAL A 31 -3.13 8.55 -4.06
N ALA A 32 -3.22 9.86 -3.80
CA ALA A 32 -2.09 10.77 -3.97
C ALA A 32 -0.90 10.38 -3.10
N PHE A 33 -1.15 10.03 -1.84
CA PHE A 33 -0.10 9.64 -0.90
C PHE A 33 0.61 8.34 -1.31
N LEU A 34 -0.13 7.32 -1.74
CA LEU A 34 0.45 6.07 -2.23
C LEU A 34 1.28 6.28 -3.49
N ARG A 35 0.83 7.17 -4.38
CA ARG A 35 1.56 7.52 -5.62
C ARG A 35 2.83 8.33 -5.31
N GLU A 36 2.79 9.25 -4.36
CA GLU A 36 3.97 9.99 -3.88
C GLU A 36 5.04 9.04 -3.34
N ILE A 37 4.65 8.10 -2.46
CA ILE A 37 5.59 7.10 -1.94
C ILE A 37 6.11 6.21 -3.07
N ALA A 38 5.23 5.81 -4.01
CA ALA A 38 5.62 5.00 -5.16
C ALA A 38 6.70 5.69 -5.99
N ASP A 39 6.58 7.00 -6.22
CA ASP A 39 7.57 7.82 -6.90
C ASP A 39 8.88 7.92 -6.10
N ASP A 40 8.83 8.12 -4.78
CA ASP A 40 10.01 8.24 -3.92
C ASP A 40 10.84 6.95 -3.87
N VAL A 41 10.17 5.79 -3.75
CA VAL A 41 10.87 4.50 -3.69
C VAL A 41 11.32 3.97 -5.05
N ARG A 42 10.95 4.65 -6.16
CA ARG A 42 11.25 4.21 -7.53
C ARG A 42 12.71 4.48 -7.90
N GLY A 43 13.58 3.58 -7.49
CA GLY A 43 14.99 3.55 -7.89
C GLY A 43 15.26 2.87 -9.25
N ASP A 44 16.55 2.66 -9.53
CA ASP A 44 17.01 2.05 -10.79
C ASP A 44 16.94 0.52 -10.81
N THR A 45 16.88 -0.11 -9.64
CA THR A 45 16.86 -1.57 -9.51
C THR A 45 15.51 -2.15 -9.95
N SER A 46 15.51 -3.39 -10.42
CA SER A 46 14.27 -4.09 -10.76
C SER A 46 13.33 -4.22 -9.55
N GLU A 47 13.88 -4.39 -8.35
CA GLU A 47 13.14 -4.53 -7.10
C GLU A 47 12.46 -3.23 -6.68
N SER A 48 13.16 -2.09 -6.76
CA SER A 48 12.59 -0.78 -6.43
C SER A 48 11.48 -0.38 -7.41
N LYS A 49 11.67 -0.63 -8.71
CA LYS A 49 10.62 -0.47 -9.73
C LYS A 49 9.41 -1.37 -9.47
N GLN A 50 9.65 -2.59 -9.01
CA GLN A 50 8.59 -3.54 -8.68
C GLN A 50 7.79 -3.09 -7.45
N LEU A 51 8.46 -2.62 -6.40
CA LEU A 51 7.80 -2.07 -5.22
C LEU A 51 6.94 -0.85 -5.58
N ALA A 52 7.47 0.09 -6.36
CA ALA A 52 6.72 1.24 -6.85
C ALA A 52 5.45 0.81 -7.61
N ASN A 53 5.55 -0.18 -8.50
CA ASN A 53 4.40 -0.70 -9.25
C ASN A 53 3.32 -1.34 -8.34
N ILE A 54 3.70 -1.96 -7.23
CA ILE A 54 2.74 -2.50 -6.26
C ILE A 54 1.98 -1.36 -5.58
N LEU A 55 2.67 -0.29 -5.22
CA LEU A 55 2.07 0.88 -4.58
C LEU A 55 1.09 1.60 -5.52
N TYR A 56 1.44 1.77 -6.80
CA TYR A 56 0.51 2.32 -7.79
C TYR A 56 -0.78 1.49 -7.89
N ARG A 57 -0.65 0.17 -8.03
CA ARG A 57 -1.82 -0.71 -8.13
C ARG A 57 -2.68 -0.69 -6.87
N THR A 58 -2.03 -0.63 -5.70
CA THR A 58 -2.73 -0.46 -4.43
C THR A 58 -3.47 0.87 -4.37
N SER A 59 -2.91 1.93 -4.97
CA SER A 59 -3.58 3.24 -5.05
C SER A 59 -4.87 3.17 -5.86
N ASP A 60 -4.89 2.36 -6.91
CA ASP A 60 -6.05 2.23 -7.80
C ASP A 60 -7.29 1.62 -7.10
N LEU A 61 -7.10 0.94 -5.95
CA LEU A 61 -8.24 0.51 -5.11
C LEU A 61 -9.07 1.67 -4.55
N TYR A 62 -8.45 2.83 -4.39
CA TYR A 62 -9.07 4.02 -3.80
C TYR A 62 -9.45 5.06 -4.86
N ASP A 63 -9.21 4.77 -6.14
CA ASP A 63 -9.50 5.67 -7.26
C ASP A 63 -10.88 5.32 -7.84
N GLU A 64 -11.84 6.25 -7.76
CA GLU A 64 -13.20 6.04 -8.28
C GLU A 64 -13.25 5.82 -9.80
N GLY A 65 -12.18 6.21 -10.51
CA GLY A 65 -12.07 6.04 -11.96
C GLY A 65 -11.50 4.69 -12.39
N GLU A 66 -10.93 3.92 -11.49
CA GLU A 66 -10.26 2.66 -11.78
C GLU A 66 -11.09 1.47 -11.30
N ASP A 67 -11.33 0.50 -12.18
CA ASP A 67 -12.02 -0.74 -11.85
C ASP A 67 -10.98 -1.81 -11.47
N THR A 68 -10.39 -1.67 -10.28
CA THR A 68 -9.36 -2.58 -9.76
C THR A 68 -9.89 -3.39 -8.58
N SER A 69 -9.75 -4.72 -8.64
CA SER A 69 -10.11 -5.57 -7.52
C SER A 69 -8.91 -5.88 -6.59
N PRO A 70 -9.15 -6.01 -5.27
CA PRO A 70 -8.10 -6.42 -4.31
C PRO A 70 -7.49 -7.79 -4.65
N GLU A 71 -8.29 -8.68 -5.21
CA GLU A 71 -7.89 -10.04 -5.59
C GLU A 71 -6.87 -10.03 -6.74
N GLU A 72 -7.03 -9.12 -7.70
CA GLU A 72 -6.08 -8.92 -8.79
C GLU A 72 -4.75 -8.39 -8.29
N ILE A 73 -4.76 -7.48 -7.33
CA ILE A 73 -3.53 -6.94 -6.72
C ILE A 73 -2.79 -8.03 -5.95
N VAL A 74 -3.48 -8.76 -5.07
CA VAL A 74 -2.86 -9.83 -4.27
C VAL A 74 -2.31 -10.93 -5.17
N ARG A 75 -3.01 -11.30 -6.26
CA ARG A 75 -2.51 -12.28 -7.24
C ARG A 75 -1.24 -11.78 -7.93
N ASN A 76 -1.22 -10.54 -8.36
CA ASN A 76 -0.07 -9.94 -9.04
C ASN A 76 1.14 -9.81 -8.12
N VAL A 77 0.95 -9.40 -6.86
CA VAL A 77 2.01 -9.30 -5.85
C VAL A 77 2.57 -10.68 -5.52
N LYS A 78 1.72 -11.69 -5.31
CA LYS A 78 2.17 -13.07 -5.05
C LYS A 78 2.99 -13.63 -6.22
N PHE A 79 2.52 -13.45 -7.45
CA PHE A 79 3.26 -13.87 -8.64
C PHE A 79 4.64 -13.19 -8.72
N ILE A 80 4.69 -11.89 -8.46
CA ILE A 80 5.91 -11.10 -8.39
C ILE A 80 6.90 -11.69 -7.38
N LEU A 81 6.46 -11.95 -6.14
CA LEU A 81 7.30 -12.45 -5.06
C LEU A 81 7.80 -13.89 -5.32
N GLU A 82 6.91 -14.78 -5.79
CA GLU A 82 7.23 -16.17 -6.12
C GLU A 82 8.23 -16.26 -7.30
N VAL A 83 8.13 -15.34 -8.26
CA VAL A 83 9.06 -15.27 -9.40
C VAL A 83 10.43 -14.77 -8.96
N THR A 84 10.52 -13.80 -8.04
CA THR A 84 11.80 -13.39 -7.44
C THR A 84 12.44 -14.51 -6.62
N GLU A 85 11.67 -15.26 -5.81
CA GLU A 85 12.18 -16.43 -5.08
C GLU A 85 12.67 -17.55 -6.02
N ARG A 86 12.04 -17.70 -7.19
CA ARG A 86 12.45 -18.64 -8.23
C ARG A 86 13.44 -18.06 -9.26
N GLY A 87 14.11 -16.94 -8.99
CA GLY A 87 15.22 -16.47 -9.85
C GLY A 87 14.81 -15.86 -11.21
N GLY A 88 13.59 -15.32 -11.32
CA GLY A 88 13.15 -14.49 -12.46
C GLY A 88 12.34 -15.22 -13.55
N LEU A 89 11.64 -14.43 -14.39
CA LEU A 89 10.73 -14.85 -15.48
C LEU A 89 11.41 -15.55 -16.68
N GLY A 90 12.71 -15.86 -16.58
CA GLY A 90 13.51 -16.38 -17.68
C GLY A 90 14.20 -17.66 -17.30
N ARG A 91 13.48 -18.78 -17.36
CA ARG A 91 14.07 -20.10 -17.56
C ARG A 91 13.09 -21.04 -18.23
#